data_AF-A0A1F9H5Y9-F1
#
_entry.id   AF-A0A1F9H5Y9-F1
#
_cell.length_a   1.000
_cell.length_b   1.000
_cell.length_c   1.000
_cell.angle_alpha   90.00
_cell.angle_beta   90.00
_cell.angle_gamma   90.00
#
_symmetry.space_group_name_H-M   'P 1'
#
loop_
_entity.id
_entity.type
_entity.pdbx_description
1 polymer ?
#
loop_
_entity_poly.entity_id
_entity_poly.type
_entity_poly.pdbx_seq_one_letter_code
_entity_poly.pdbx_strand_id
1 'polypeptide(L)'
;MDQEFQTSFQTILSHFLKRLRKEKGFTQSQMSQVLGISQSRLSEIEQGKGSIAAEQLLFLLKEFNLRLDDFWSKPPQNISAQLENSLHRLGAYYLVPNPSLVPSDRLSEVHDVLRETLIGVPSKNHILALAPVIVRQIKLINFDTLCMKLYDLGIDARVWWIVEGTLWAVRQRLKWVLPLDIQDFYQLAVEILSRKTKPANYFFNVRKGYPQDVFDSDILSAKDFEEVRNKRDELATRWRLITRIRVENLAGALEKNEKT
;
A
#
# COMPACT_ATOMS: atom_id res chain seq x y z
N MET A 1 -3.91 22.18 12.87
CA MET A 1 -5.03 21.21 12.80
C MET A 1 -5.24 20.78 11.35
N ASP A 2 -5.45 21.74 10.44
CA ASP A 2 -5.56 21.50 8.99
C ASP A 2 -4.22 21.09 8.34
N GLN A 3 -3.10 21.53 8.91
CA GLN A 3 -1.78 21.39 8.29
C GLN A 3 -1.25 19.95 8.20
N GLU A 4 -1.61 19.06 9.13
CA GLU A 4 -1.15 17.66 9.09
C GLU A 4 -1.94 16.84 8.07
N PHE A 5 -3.25 17.09 7.96
CA PHE A 5 -4.08 16.57 6.87
C PHE A 5 -3.59 17.10 5.52
N GLN A 6 -3.36 18.41 5.39
CA GLN A 6 -2.80 19.01 4.17
C GLN A 6 -1.44 18.42 3.78
N THR A 7 -0.54 18.19 4.74
CA THR A 7 0.78 17.59 4.47
C THR A 7 0.64 16.13 4.02
N SER A 8 -0.26 15.37 4.65
CA SER A 8 -0.53 13.98 4.27
C SER A 8 -1.17 13.91 2.87
N PHE A 9 -2.08 14.85 2.57
CA PHE A 9 -2.70 14.99 1.26
C PHE A 9 -1.71 15.39 0.16
N GLN A 10 -0.79 16.31 0.45
CA GLN A 10 0.33 16.65 -0.44
C GLN A 10 1.20 15.43 -0.74
N THR A 11 1.43 14.57 0.26
CA THR A 11 2.16 13.32 0.10
C THR A 11 1.44 12.42 -0.90
N ILE A 12 0.13 12.18 -0.75
CA ILE A 12 -0.66 11.39 -1.72
C ILE A 12 -0.54 11.96 -3.14
N LEU A 13 -0.74 13.27 -3.31
CA LEU A 13 -0.64 13.95 -4.61
C LEU A 13 0.74 13.78 -5.25
N SER A 14 1.81 13.89 -4.46
CA SER A 14 3.18 13.71 -4.96
C SER A 14 3.46 12.30 -5.45
N HIS A 15 2.95 11.28 -4.74
CA HIS A 15 3.10 9.88 -5.14
C HIS A 15 2.32 9.59 -6.41
N PHE A 16 1.09 10.12 -6.49
CA PHE A 16 0.26 10.02 -7.69
C PHE A 16 0.98 10.65 -8.89
N LEU A 17 1.49 11.87 -8.75
CA LEU A 17 2.21 12.57 -9.81
C LEU A 17 3.41 11.75 -10.30
N LYS A 18 4.21 11.21 -9.37
CA LYS A 18 5.36 10.36 -9.70
C LYS A 18 4.95 9.07 -10.40
N ARG A 19 3.84 8.45 -9.99
CA ARG A 19 3.29 7.25 -10.62
C ARG A 19 2.80 7.55 -12.03
N LEU A 20 1.94 8.55 -12.19
CA LEU A 20 1.40 9.01 -13.48
C LEU A 20 2.54 9.29 -14.47
N ARG A 21 3.58 10.00 -14.02
CA ARG A 21 4.75 10.27 -14.83
C ARG A 21 5.41 9.00 -15.36
N LYS A 22 5.63 8.02 -14.49
CA LYS A 22 6.25 6.74 -14.88
C LYS A 22 5.35 5.92 -15.79
N GLU A 23 4.05 5.86 -15.51
CA GLU A 23 3.06 5.14 -16.33
C GLU A 23 2.94 5.71 -17.74
N LYS A 24 3.04 7.04 -17.87
CA LYS A 24 3.02 7.73 -19.16
C LYS A 24 4.40 7.78 -19.84
N GLY A 25 5.44 7.19 -19.24
CA GLY A 25 6.78 7.09 -19.82
C GLY A 25 7.60 8.38 -19.81
N PHE A 26 7.23 9.38 -18.98
CA PHE A 26 7.90 10.68 -18.94
C PHE A 26 9.13 10.67 -18.02
N THR A 27 10.20 11.33 -18.45
CA THR A 27 11.29 11.76 -17.56
C THR A 27 10.83 12.92 -16.68
N GLN A 28 11.54 13.18 -15.57
CA GLN A 28 11.24 14.36 -14.74
C GLN A 28 11.39 15.67 -15.53
N SER A 29 12.37 15.77 -16.42
CA SER A 29 12.53 16.97 -17.26
C SER A 29 11.32 17.17 -18.17
N GLN A 30 10.85 16.12 -18.85
CA GLN A 30 9.69 16.24 -19.73
C GLN A 30 8.41 16.58 -18.96
N MET A 31 8.16 15.92 -17.81
CA MET A 31 6.98 16.22 -16.99
C MET A 31 7.05 17.63 -16.37
N SER A 32 8.23 18.14 -16.04
CA SER A 32 8.37 19.50 -15.51
C SER A 32 8.05 20.54 -16.58
N GLN A 33 8.41 20.29 -17.84
CA GLN A 33 8.01 21.14 -18.97
C GLN A 33 6.48 21.14 -19.18
N VAL A 34 5.85 19.96 -19.11
CA VAL A 34 4.38 19.82 -19.17
C VAL A 34 3.73 20.67 -18.07
N LEU A 35 4.26 20.62 -16.85
CA LEU A 35 3.73 21.36 -15.70
C LEU A 35 4.16 22.84 -15.62
N GLY A 36 5.01 23.31 -16.53
CA GLY A 36 5.55 24.68 -16.48
C GLY A 36 6.39 24.98 -15.23
N ILE A 37 7.09 23.98 -14.69
CA ILE A 37 7.96 24.10 -13.49
C ILE A 37 9.39 23.64 -13.78
N SER A 38 10.33 24.02 -12.92
CA SER A 38 11.70 23.52 -13.01
C SER A 38 11.75 22.02 -12.66
N GLN A 39 12.71 21.30 -13.25
CA GLN A 39 12.92 19.88 -12.92
C GLN A 39 13.27 19.68 -11.44
N SER A 40 14.04 20.61 -10.84
CA SER A 40 14.32 20.62 -9.41
C SER A 40 13.04 20.72 -8.59
N ARG A 41 12.13 21.63 -8.97
CA ARG A 41 10.84 21.79 -8.29
C ARG A 41 9.97 20.55 -8.43
N LEU A 42 9.92 19.93 -9.61
CA LEU A 42 9.22 18.66 -9.78
C LEU A 42 9.82 17.58 -8.87
N SER A 43 11.15 17.50 -8.76
CA SER A 43 11.81 16.54 -7.87
C SER A 43 11.47 16.78 -6.40
N GLU A 44 11.41 18.02 -5.94
CA GLU A 44 10.95 18.36 -4.59
C GLU A 44 9.51 17.92 -4.35
N ILE A 45 8.61 18.21 -5.30
CA ILE A 45 7.21 17.81 -5.23
C ILE A 45 7.12 16.28 -5.15
N GLU A 46 7.75 15.54 -6.07
CA GLU A 46 7.75 14.07 -6.10
C GLU A 46 8.39 13.38 -4.88
N GLN A 47 9.13 14.13 -4.05
CA GLN A 47 9.69 13.67 -2.77
C GLN A 47 8.83 14.06 -1.57
N GLY A 48 7.65 14.65 -1.79
CA GLY A 48 6.77 15.15 -0.74
C GLY A 48 7.29 16.40 -0.03
N LYS A 49 8.32 17.07 -0.58
CA LYS A 49 8.95 18.29 -0.04
C LYS A 49 8.38 19.57 -0.66
N GLY A 50 7.50 19.46 -1.65
CA GLY A 50 6.89 20.58 -2.34
C GLY A 50 5.40 20.35 -2.59
N SER A 51 4.63 21.44 -2.65
CA SER A 51 3.23 21.43 -3.06
C SER A 51 3.10 21.71 -4.56
N ILE A 52 2.11 21.07 -5.17
CA ILE A 52 1.61 21.42 -6.51
C ILE A 52 0.58 22.55 -6.37
N ALA A 53 0.68 23.57 -7.21
CA ALA A 53 -0.31 24.65 -7.25
C ALA A 53 -1.62 24.15 -7.86
N ALA A 54 -2.74 24.79 -7.53
CA ALA A 54 -4.05 24.39 -8.04
C ALA A 54 -4.11 24.46 -9.57
N GLU A 55 -3.45 25.44 -10.18
CA GLU A 55 -3.35 25.64 -11.63
C GLU A 55 -2.59 24.48 -12.29
N GLN A 56 -1.49 24.03 -11.68
CA GLN A 56 -0.69 22.90 -12.16
C GLN A 56 -1.47 21.59 -12.03
N LEU A 57 -2.25 21.44 -10.95
CA LEU A 57 -3.15 20.30 -10.77
C LEU A 57 -4.24 20.27 -11.84
N LEU A 58 -4.90 21.41 -12.10
CA LEU A 58 -5.92 21.55 -13.15
C LEU A 58 -5.33 21.30 -14.54
N PHE A 59 -4.11 21.77 -14.80
CA PHE A 59 -3.42 21.49 -16.05
C PHE A 59 -3.15 19.99 -16.22
N LEU A 60 -2.64 19.33 -15.19
CA LEU A 60 -2.39 17.89 -15.20
C LEU A 60 -3.68 17.08 -15.38
N LEU A 61 -4.77 17.49 -14.72
CA LEU A 61 -6.10 16.89 -14.90
C LEU A 61 -6.54 16.97 -16.36
N LYS A 62 -6.42 18.16 -16.97
CA LYS A 62 -6.80 18.38 -18.36
C LYS A 62 -5.91 17.61 -19.35
N GLU A 63 -4.59 17.74 -19.21
CA GLU A 63 -3.61 17.20 -20.15
C GLU A 63 -3.65 15.67 -20.22
N PHE A 64 -3.82 15.02 -19.08
CA PHE A 64 -3.87 13.56 -18.99
C PHE A 64 -5.29 12.99 -18.98
N ASN A 65 -6.30 13.83 -19.22
CA ASN A 65 -7.73 13.49 -19.18
C ASN A 65 -8.12 12.74 -17.89
N LEU A 66 -7.67 13.28 -16.76
CA LEU A 66 -7.95 12.78 -15.42
C LEU A 66 -9.08 13.60 -14.79
N ARG A 67 -9.80 12.98 -13.86
CA ARG A 67 -10.77 13.60 -12.96
C ARG A 67 -10.13 13.81 -11.60
N LEU A 68 -10.62 14.77 -10.82
CA LEU A 68 -10.21 14.92 -9.42
C LEU A 68 -10.39 13.60 -8.67
N ASP A 69 -11.48 12.90 -8.93
CA ASP A 69 -11.72 11.59 -8.34
C ASP A 69 -10.63 10.58 -8.68
N ASP A 70 -9.89 10.67 -9.80
CA ASP A 70 -8.85 9.69 -10.18
C ASP A 70 -7.66 9.62 -9.23
N PHE A 71 -7.48 10.65 -8.39
CA PHE A 71 -6.50 10.63 -7.31
C PHE A 71 -6.96 9.77 -6.12
N TRP A 72 -8.28 9.57 -5.96
CA TRP A 72 -8.92 8.93 -4.81
C TRP A 72 -9.86 7.76 -5.17
N SER A 73 -10.10 7.51 -6.46
CA SER A 73 -11.09 6.57 -6.94
C SER A 73 -10.53 5.17 -6.99
N LYS A 74 -11.45 4.20 -6.81
CA LYS A 74 -11.14 2.78 -7.00
C LYS A 74 -10.51 2.58 -8.38
N PRO A 75 -9.45 1.76 -8.50
CA PRO A 75 -8.85 1.47 -9.79
C PRO A 75 -9.95 1.00 -10.74
N PRO A 76 -9.86 1.31 -12.04
CA PRO A 76 -10.87 0.88 -13.01
C PRO A 76 -11.14 -0.62 -12.81
N GLN A 77 -12.40 -1.03 -12.92
CA GLN A 77 -12.86 -2.37 -12.52
C GLN A 77 -11.97 -3.50 -13.07
N ASN A 78 -11.44 -3.33 -14.28
CA ASN A 78 -10.51 -4.28 -14.90
C ASN A 78 -9.19 -4.44 -14.13
N ILE A 79 -8.58 -3.36 -13.62
CA ILE A 79 -7.34 -3.43 -12.83
C ILE A 79 -7.62 -4.05 -11.46
N SER A 80 -8.72 -3.67 -10.82
CA SER A 80 -9.16 -4.26 -9.54
C SER A 80 -9.33 -5.77 -9.68
N ALA A 81 -10.06 -6.22 -10.70
CA ALA A 81 -10.34 -7.64 -10.91
C ALA A 81 -9.10 -8.41 -11.40
N GLN A 82 -8.21 -7.80 -12.18
CA GLN A 82 -6.91 -8.40 -12.50
C GLN A 82 -6.03 -8.58 -11.25
N LEU A 83 -6.07 -7.62 -10.32
CA LEU A 83 -5.37 -7.72 -9.05
C LEU A 83 -5.98 -8.82 -8.17
N GLU A 84 -7.31 -8.92 -8.09
CA GLU A 84 -8.00 -10.00 -7.38
C GLU A 84 -7.61 -11.38 -7.92
N ASN A 85 -7.63 -11.56 -9.24
CA ASN A 85 -7.17 -12.80 -9.88
C ASN A 85 -5.72 -13.14 -9.49
N SER A 86 -4.85 -12.12 -9.45
CA SER A 86 -3.43 -12.31 -9.16
C SER A 86 -3.20 -12.64 -7.68
N LEU A 87 -3.88 -11.96 -6.77
CA LEU A 87 -3.87 -12.26 -5.34
C LEU A 87 -4.42 -13.66 -5.04
N HIS A 88 -5.51 -14.05 -5.70
CA HIS A 88 -6.08 -15.40 -5.60
C HIS A 88 -5.05 -16.46 -6.02
N ARG A 89 -4.44 -16.32 -7.20
CA ARG A 89 -3.39 -17.23 -7.71
C ARG A 89 -2.21 -17.36 -6.74
N LEU A 90 -1.84 -16.27 -6.06
CA LEU A 90 -0.69 -16.25 -5.15
C LEU A 90 -0.99 -16.74 -3.74
N GLY A 91 -2.24 -17.08 -3.42
CA GLY A 91 -2.58 -17.74 -2.16
C GLY A 91 -3.72 -17.10 -1.36
N ALA A 92 -4.34 -16.01 -1.83
CA ALA A 92 -5.56 -15.44 -1.24
C ALA A 92 -6.82 -16.08 -1.83
N TYR A 93 -6.98 -17.38 -1.62
CA TYR A 93 -8.03 -18.22 -2.18
C TYR A 93 -9.45 -17.74 -1.85
N TYR A 94 -9.64 -17.02 -0.73
CA TYR A 94 -10.94 -16.47 -0.36
C TYR A 94 -11.44 -15.36 -1.30
N LEU A 95 -10.59 -14.79 -2.15
CA LEU A 95 -11.01 -13.84 -3.18
C LEU A 95 -11.66 -14.58 -4.35
N VAL A 96 -12.74 -14.02 -4.89
CA VAL A 96 -13.45 -14.60 -6.04
C VAL A 96 -12.75 -14.15 -7.33
N PRO A 97 -12.12 -15.05 -8.10
CA PRO A 97 -11.51 -14.68 -9.36
C PRO A 97 -12.58 -14.42 -10.43
N ASN A 98 -12.28 -13.52 -11.37
CA ASN A 98 -13.03 -13.32 -12.59
C ASN A 98 -12.38 -14.11 -13.74
N PRO A 99 -12.95 -15.25 -14.16
CA PRO A 99 -12.34 -16.13 -15.16
C PRO A 99 -12.29 -15.51 -16.56
N SER A 100 -13.09 -14.47 -16.83
CA SER A 100 -13.15 -13.81 -18.13
C SER A 100 -11.98 -12.86 -18.39
N LEU A 101 -11.13 -12.60 -17.39
CA LEU A 101 -9.98 -11.70 -17.51
C LEU A 101 -8.70 -12.46 -17.80
N VAL A 102 -7.99 -12.00 -18.83
CA VAL A 102 -6.66 -12.49 -19.18
C VAL A 102 -5.64 -12.09 -18.09
N PRO A 103 -4.75 -12.99 -17.66
CA PRO A 103 -3.65 -12.64 -16.76
C PRO A 103 -2.82 -11.47 -17.31
N SER A 104 -2.48 -10.54 -16.44
CA SER A 104 -1.61 -9.41 -16.79
C SER A 104 -0.15 -9.81 -16.58
N ASP A 105 0.70 -9.63 -17.59
CA ASP A 105 2.15 -9.82 -17.46
C ASP A 105 2.74 -8.93 -16.37
N ARG A 106 2.14 -7.77 -16.12
CA ARG A 106 2.55 -6.82 -15.07
C ARG A 106 2.23 -7.29 -13.65
N LEU A 107 1.36 -8.28 -13.49
CA LEU A 107 0.92 -8.84 -12.20
C LEU A 107 1.17 -10.36 -12.15
N SER A 108 2.24 -10.79 -12.81
CA SER A 108 2.69 -12.18 -12.85
C SER A 108 3.47 -12.55 -11.58
N GLU A 109 4.40 -11.67 -11.17
CA GLU A 109 5.30 -11.89 -10.05
C GLU A 109 4.74 -11.38 -8.72
N VAL A 110 5.09 -12.07 -7.62
CA VAL A 110 4.61 -11.74 -6.28
C VAL A 110 4.98 -10.31 -5.86
N HIS A 111 6.19 -9.84 -6.18
CA HIS A 111 6.64 -8.50 -5.82
C HIS A 111 5.85 -7.41 -6.52
N ASP A 112 5.43 -7.64 -7.76
CA ASP A 112 4.65 -6.66 -8.52
C ASP A 112 3.22 -6.59 -7.98
N VAL A 113 2.63 -7.73 -7.61
CA VAL A 113 1.31 -7.76 -6.95
C VAL A 113 1.35 -7.10 -5.58
N LEU A 114 2.37 -7.39 -4.75
CA LEU A 114 2.58 -6.73 -3.45
C LEU A 114 2.74 -5.23 -3.62
N ARG A 115 3.59 -4.82 -4.56
CA ARG A 115 3.85 -3.41 -4.86
C ARG A 115 2.57 -2.71 -5.31
N GLU A 116 1.85 -3.28 -6.27
CA GLU A 116 0.63 -2.67 -6.82
C GLU A 116 -0.45 -2.55 -5.75
N THR A 117 -0.58 -3.56 -4.89
CA THR A 117 -1.53 -3.52 -3.78
C THR A 117 -1.15 -2.46 -2.74
N LEU A 118 0.14 -2.30 -2.41
CA LEU A 118 0.58 -1.35 -1.38
C LEU A 118 0.64 0.11 -1.88
N ILE A 119 0.88 0.33 -3.17
CA ILE A 119 0.96 1.68 -3.79
C ILE A 119 -0.40 2.14 -4.31
N GLY A 120 -1.17 1.21 -4.89
CA GLY A 120 -2.40 1.50 -5.63
C GLY A 120 -3.51 2.07 -4.76
N VAL A 121 -4.70 2.07 -5.33
CA VAL A 121 -5.95 2.36 -4.60
C VAL A 121 -6.69 1.03 -4.32
N PRO A 122 -6.08 0.08 -3.60
CA PRO A 122 -6.69 -1.24 -3.41
C PRO A 122 -8.01 -1.13 -2.63
N SER A 123 -8.93 -2.04 -2.90
CA SER A 123 -10.03 -2.27 -1.97
C SER A 123 -9.46 -2.77 -0.64
N LYS A 124 -10.20 -2.57 0.46
CA LYS A 124 -9.88 -3.18 1.76
C LYS A 124 -9.58 -4.69 1.62
N ASN A 125 -10.33 -5.39 0.78
CA ASN A 125 -10.15 -6.83 0.58
C ASN A 125 -8.81 -7.19 -0.06
N HIS A 126 -8.28 -6.37 -0.98
CA HIS A 126 -6.96 -6.63 -1.56
C HIS A 126 -5.85 -6.43 -0.53
N ILE A 127 -5.93 -5.40 0.31
CA ILE A 127 -4.93 -5.18 1.38
C ILE A 127 -4.95 -6.37 2.35
N LEU A 128 -6.14 -6.82 2.75
CA LEU A 128 -6.28 -7.99 3.62
C LEU A 128 -5.75 -9.27 2.99
N ALA A 129 -5.86 -9.41 1.67
CA ALA A 129 -5.38 -10.57 0.91
C ALA A 129 -3.85 -10.67 0.89
N LEU A 130 -3.14 -9.57 1.20
CA LEU A 130 -1.69 -9.62 1.33
C LEU A 130 -1.24 -10.53 2.47
N ALA A 131 -1.99 -10.66 3.56
CA ALA A 131 -1.59 -11.55 4.67
C ALA A 131 -1.43 -13.02 4.22
N PRO A 132 -2.44 -13.68 3.63
CA PRO A 132 -2.28 -15.05 3.13
C PRO A 132 -1.28 -15.15 1.98
N VAL A 133 -1.21 -14.16 1.07
CA VAL A 133 -0.21 -14.15 -0.01
C VAL A 133 1.21 -14.10 0.56
N ILE A 134 1.47 -13.23 1.54
CA ILE A 134 2.77 -13.11 2.21
C ILE A 134 3.16 -14.45 2.84
N VAL A 135 2.24 -15.10 3.55
CA VAL A 135 2.51 -16.40 4.18
C VAL A 135 2.83 -17.47 3.14
N ARG A 136 2.01 -17.58 2.08
CA ARG A 136 2.17 -18.62 1.04
C ARG A 136 3.42 -18.41 0.20
N GLN A 137 3.78 -17.16 -0.07
CA GLN A 137 4.90 -16.79 -0.94
C GLN A 137 6.14 -16.35 -0.15
N ILE A 138 6.20 -16.63 1.16
CA ILE A 138 7.20 -16.03 2.07
C ILE A 138 8.66 -16.24 1.64
N LYS A 139 8.96 -17.37 1.00
CA LYS A 139 10.31 -17.72 0.53
C LYS A 139 10.73 -16.94 -0.72
N LEU A 140 9.76 -16.45 -1.50
CA LEU A 140 10.01 -15.72 -2.75
C LEU A 140 10.06 -14.20 -2.54
N ILE A 141 9.52 -13.70 -1.43
CA ILE A 141 9.41 -12.26 -1.19
C ILE A 141 10.72 -11.68 -0.67
N ASN A 142 11.21 -10.66 -1.37
CA ASN A 142 12.34 -9.83 -0.95
C ASN A 142 11.79 -8.51 -0.38
N PHE A 143 11.54 -8.50 0.93
CA PHE A 143 10.98 -7.33 1.63
C PHE A 143 11.90 -6.12 1.58
N ASP A 144 13.22 -6.30 1.57
CA ASP A 144 14.18 -5.21 1.52
C ASP A 144 14.09 -4.47 0.17
N THR A 145 13.99 -5.21 -0.93
CA THR A 145 13.79 -4.65 -2.28
C THR A 145 12.43 -3.96 -2.40
N LEU A 146 11.37 -4.58 -1.86
CA LEU A 146 10.03 -3.97 -1.86
C LEU A 146 10.03 -2.67 -1.04
N CYS A 147 10.66 -2.68 0.14
CA CYS A 147 10.81 -1.51 1.00
C CYS A 147 11.56 -0.39 0.28
N MET A 148 12.69 -0.66 -0.37
CA MET A 148 13.44 0.35 -1.11
C MET A 148 12.61 1.00 -2.22
N LYS A 149 11.86 0.20 -2.99
CA LYS A 149 10.97 0.70 -4.05
C LYS A 149 9.87 1.62 -3.50
N LEU A 150 9.34 1.34 -2.31
CA LEU A 150 8.31 2.15 -1.66
C LEU A 150 8.90 3.33 -0.87
N TYR A 151 10.15 3.24 -0.43
CA TYR A 151 10.89 4.32 0.23
C TYR A 151 11.13 5.49 -0.72
N ASP A 152 11.50 5.19 -1.98
CA ASP A 152 11.59 6.20 -3.03
C ASP A 152 10.27 6.96 -3.23
N LEU A 153 9.16 6.34 -2.87
CA LEU A 153 7.86 6.98 -2.91
C LEU A 153 7.58 7.71 -1.59
N GLY A 154 7.98 7.19 -0.43
CA GLY A 154 7.69 7.74 0.89
C GLY A 154 6.69 6.89 1.70
N ILE A 155 6.23 5.78 1.13
CA ILE A 155 5.18 4.88 1.67
C ILE A 155 5.74 3.52 2.13
N ASP A 156 7.04 3.41 2.40
CA ASP A 156 7.63 2.15 2.90
C ASP A 156 7.04 1.67 4.23
N ALA A 157 6.44 2.55 5.04
CA ALA A 157 5.74 2.15 6.25
C ALA A 157 4.62 1.13 5.98
N ARG A 158 4.00 1.15 4.80
CA ARG A 158 2.97 0.17 4.42
C ARG A 158 3.53 -1.25 4.36
N VAL A 159 4.76 -1.43 3.89
CA VAL A 159 5.45 -2.73 3.80
C VAL A 159 5.63 -3.31 5.20
N TRP A 160 6.14 -2.51 6.11
CA TRP A 160 6.44 -2.99 7.46
C TRP A 160 5.19 -3.16 8.31
N TRP A 161 4.20 -2.29 8.13
CA TRP A 161 2.88 -2.47 8.75
C TRP A 161 2.26 -3.80 8.33
N ILE A 162 2.30 -4.15 7.03
CA ILE A 162 1.74 -5.44 6.59
C ILE A 162 2.58 -6.63 7.05
N VAL A 163 3.91 -6.51 7.12
CA VAL A 163 4.81 -7.56 7.65
C VAL A 163 4.57 -7.83 9.12
N GLU A 164 4.57 -6.79 9.96
CA GLU A 164 4.32 -6.92 11.40
C GLU A 164 2.88 -7.34 11.67
N GLY A 165 1.92 -6.82 10.91
CA GLY A 165 0.53 -7.18 11.04
C GLY A 165 0.26 -8.64 10.67
N THR A 166 0.90 -9.12 9.59
CA THR A 166 0.84 -10.53 9.19
C THR A 166 1.51 -11.42 10.24
N LEU A 167 2.69 -11.05 10.75
CA LEU A 167 3.34 -11.80 11.83
C LEU A 167 2.47 -11.91 13.07
N TRP A 168 1.85 -10.81 13.50
CA TRP A 168 0.91 -10.81 14.61
C TRP A 168 -0.28 -11.74 14.30
N ALA A 169 -0.87 -11.64 13.11
CA ALA A 169 -2.03 -12.42 12.71
C ALA A 169 -1.73 -13.92 12.71
N VAL A 170 -0.59 -14.33 12.13
CA VAL A 170 -0.13 -15.73 12.12
C VAL A 170 0.09 -16.24 13.55
N ARG A 171 0.72 -15.45 14.43
CA ARG A 171 0.89 -15.81 15.85
C ARG A 171 -0.43 -15.99 16.57
N GLN A 172 -1.45 -15.20 16.26
CA GLN A 172 -2.79 -15.41 16.82
C GLN A 172 -3.43 -16.68 16.28
N ARG A 173 -3.30 -16.97 14.98
CA ARG A 173 -3.85 -18.19 14.37
C ARG A 173 -3.21 -19.45 14.95
N LEU A 174 -1.90 -19.46 15.18
CA LEU A 174 -1.15 -20.58 15.78
C LEU A 174 -1.56 -20.92 17.22
N LYS A 175 -2.36 -20.08 17.90
CA LYS A 175 -2.96 -20.42 19.21
C LYS A 175 -4.11 -21.41 19.10
N TRP A 176 -4.64 -21.62 17.89
CA TRP A 176 -5.75 -22.52 17.62
C TRP A 176 -5.24 -23.81 17.01
N VAL A 177 -6.08 -24.85 17.05
CA VAL A 177 -5.79 -26.11 16.37
C VAL A 177 -5.93 -25.90 14.86
N LEU A 178 -4.88 -26.22 14.11
CA LEU A 178 -4.80 -26.05 12.66
C LEU A 178 -4.39 -27.38 12.00
N PRO A 179 -4.78 -27.61 10.73
CA PRO A 179 -4.18 -28.63 9.89
C PRO A 179 -2.65 -28.52 9.84
N LEU A 180 -1.96 -29.66 9.77
CA LEU A 180 -0.48 -29.72 9.82
C LEU A 180 0.17 -28.89 8.70
N ASP A 181 -0.34 -28.96 7.48
CA ASP A 181 0.17 -28.22 6.34
C ASP A 181 0.08 -26.69 6.58
N ILE A 182 -1.05 -26.22 7.11
CA ILE A 182 -1.25 -24.80 7.45
C ILE A 182 -0.32 -24.39 8.60
N GLN A 183 -0.18 -25.25 9.61
CA GLN A 183 0.71 -25.02 10.74
C GLN A 183 2.16 -24.84 10.28
N ASP A 184 2.65 -25.69 9.37
CA ASP A 184 4.01 -25.61 8.82
C ASP A 184 4.26 -24.29 8.09
N PHE A 185 3.33 -23.87 7.23
CA PHE A 185 3.42 -22.55 6.56
C PHE A 185 3.47 -21.40 7.57
N TYR A 186 2.66 -21.49 8.63
CA TYR A 186 2.59 -20.45 9.65
C TYR A 186 3.83 -20.39 10.52
N GLN A 187 4.39 -21.54 10.93
CA GLN A 187 5.64 -21.59 11.68
C GLN A 187 6.80 -21.01 10.87
N LEU A 188 6.93 -21.40 9.60
CA LEU A 188 7.93 -20.83 8.70
C LEU A 188 7.75 -19.31 8.52
N ALA A 189 6.51 -18.85 8.34
CA ALA A 189 6.23 -17.43 8.23
C ALA A 189 6.62 -16.68 9.51
N VAL A 190 6.37 -17.24 10.70
CA VAL A 190 6.84 -16.65 11.97
C VAL A 190 8.35 -16.55 12.00
N GLU A 191 9.09 -17.59 11.63
CA GLU A 191 10.55 -17.58 11.61
C GLU A 191 11.09 -16.45 10.71
N ILE A 192 10.63 -16.40 9.45
CA ILE A 192 11.13 -15.44 8.47
C ILE A 192 10.70 -14.03 8.82
N LEU A 193 9.42 -13.79 9.12
CA LEU A 193 8.90 -12.45 9.40
C LEU A 193 9.51 -11.89 10.70
N SER A 194 9.70 -12.70 11.73
CA SER A 194 10.33 -12.24 12.99
C SER A 194 11.77 -11.75 12.79
N ARG A 195 12.50 -12.28 11.80
CA ARG A 195 13.84 -11.78 11.43
C ARG A 195 13.79 -10.48 10.62
N LYS A 196 12.66 -10.21 9.96
CA LYS A 196 12.45 -9.02 9.12
C LYS A 196 11.85 -7.84 9.89
N THR A 197 11.15 -8.08 10.99
CA THR A 197 10.66 -7.00 11.85
C THR A 197 11.82 -6.22 12.45
N LYS A 198 11.81 -4.90 12.27
CA LYS A 198 12.80 -4.00 12.89
C LYS A 198 12.35 -3.61 14.29
N PRO A 199 13.27 -3.33 15.24
CA PRO A 199 12.87 -2.84 16.55
C PRO A 199 12.10 -1.52 16.44
N ALA A 200 11.01 -1.36 17.20
CA ALA A 200 10.16 -0.16 17.19
C ALA A 200 10.97 1.15 17.37
N ASN A 201 12.04 1.11 18.16
CA ASN A 201 12.92 2.26 18.42
C ASN A 201 13.77 2.67 17.20
N TYR A 202 14.16 1.72 16.34
CA TYR A 202 14.92 2.04 15.12
C TYR A 202 14.06 2.85 14.15
N PHE A 203 12.78 2.49 14.01
CA PHE A 203 11.86 3.19 13.10
C PHE A 203 11.34 4.51 13.65
N PHE A 204 10.93 4.54 14.93
CA PHE A 204 10.37 5.74 15.55
C PHE A 204 11.30 6.95 15.41
N ASN A 205 12.61 6.73 15.53
CA ASN A 205 13.62 7.77 15.36
C ASN A 205 13.81 8.18 13.88
N VAL A 206 13.72 7.24 12.93
CA VAL A 206 13.88 7.52 11.50
C VAL A 206 12.66 8.29 10.93
N ARG A 207 11.46 8.00 11.42
CA ARG A 207 10.21 8.54 10.86
C ARG A 207 9.50 9.61 11.69
N LYS A 208 10.09 10.08 12.79
CA LYS A 208 9.49 11.10 13.68
C LYS A 208 9.06 12.39 12.96
N GLY A 209 9.74 12.75 11.85
CA GLY A 209 9.46 13.93 11.04
C GLY A 209 8.70 13.69 9.73
N TYR A 210 8.29 12.45 9.41
CA TYR A 210 7.54 12.18 8.17
C TYR A 210 6.05 12.49 8.34
N PRO A 211 5.35 12.93 7.27
CA PRO A 211 3.89 13.04 7.25
C PRO A 211 3.23 11.71 7.61
N GLN A 212 1.98 11.75 8.08
CA GLN A 212 1.21 10.53 8.27
C GLN A 212 0.77 9.97 6.92
N ASP A 213 0.87 8.66 6.75
CA ASP A 213 0.57 7.99 5.49
C ASP A 213 -0.91 7.60 5.46
N VAL A 214 -1.71 8.27 4.62
CA VAL A 214 -3.12 7.92 4.41
C VAL A 214 -3.19 6.74 3.45
N PHE A 215 -3.50 5.57 4.01
CA PHE A 215 -3.50 4.33 3.25
C PHE A 215 -4.87 4.03 2.63
N ASP A 216 -5.95 4.32 3.34
CA ASP A 216 -7.29 4.10 2.82
C ASP A 216 -7.67 5.21 1.83
N SER A 217 -8.08 4.82 0.63
CA SER A 217 -8.45 5.78 -0.42
C SER A 217 -9.78 6.49 -0.19
N ASP A 218 -10.62 5.98 0.70
CA ASP A 218 -11.93 6.55 1.05
C ASP A 218 -11.85 7.58 2.18
N ILE A 219 -10.65 7.96 2.63
CA ILE A 219 -10.42 9.05 3.58
C ILE A 219 -10.26 10.35 2.81
N LEU A 220 -11.37 11.06 2.64
CA LEU A 220 -11.44 12.24 1.76
C LEU A 220 -11.60 13.57 2.51
N SER A 221 -11.85 13.53 3.82
CA SER A 221 -12.07 14.73 4.62
C SER A 221 -11.17 14.78 5.86
N ALA A 222 -10.89 16.00 6.34
CA ALA A 222 -10.17 16.20 7.61
C ALA A 222 -10.89 15.54 8.79
N LYS A 223 -12.23 15.48 8.76
CA LYS A 223 -13.04 14.80 9.76
C LYS A 223 -12.81 13.29 9.74
N ASP A 224 -12.85 12.66 8.57
CA ASP A 224 -12.58 11.24 8.42
C ASP A 224 -11.15 10.90 8.82
N PHE A 225 -10.19 11.74 8.41
CA PHE A 225 -8.79 11.60 8.79
C PHE A 225 -8.63 11.55 10.32
N GLU A 226 -9.21 12.51 11.03
CA GLU A 226 -9.10 12.57 12.50
C GLU A 226 -9.87 11.44 13.19
N GLU A 227 -11.04 11.05 12.66
CA GLU A 227 -11.75 9.90 13.18
C GLU A 227 -10.91 8.62 13.09
N VAL A 228 -10.32 8.36 11.92
CA VAL A 228 -9.47 7.18 11.70
C VAL A 228 -8.19 7.26 12.52
N ARG A 229 -7.56 8.44 12.58
CA ARG A 229 -6.35 8.71 13.38
C ARG A 229 -6.56 8.33 14.86
N ASN A 230 -7.73 8.65 15.42
CA ASN A 230 -8.04 8.40 16.81
C ASN A 230 -8.49 6.95 17.10
N LYS A 231 -9.00 6.24 16.09
CA LYS A 231 -9.57 4.87 16.24
C LYS A 231 -8.68 3.74 15.73
N ARG A 232 -7.57 4.06 15.04
CA ARG A 232 -6.61 3.07 14.51
C ARG A 232 -5.93 2.30 15.65
N ASP A 233 -5.37 1.14 15.31
CA ASP A 233 -4.64 0.31 16.29
C ASP A 233 -3.23 0.83 16.60
N GLU A 234 -2.58 0.19 17.59
CA GLU A 234 -1.23 0.52 18.04
C GLU A 234 -0.19 0.35 16.93
N LEU A 235 -0.35 -0.66 16.07
CA LEU A 235 0.58 -0.95 14.99
C LEU A 235 0.50 0.14 13.90
N ALA A 236 -0.69 0.50 13.45
CA ALA A 236 -0.92 1.61 12.54
C ALA A 236 -0.40 2.93 13.13
N THR A 237 -0.59 3.16 14.45
CA THR A 237 -0.04 4.31 15.15
C THR A 237 1.48 4.35 15.11
N ARG A 238 2.14 3.22 15.41
CA ARG A 238 3.60 3.08 15.39
C ARG A 238 4.19 3.36 14.01
N TRP A 239 3.52 2.87 12.97
CA TRP A 239 3.92 3.06 11.57
C TRP A 239 3.47 4.40 10.97
N ARG A 240 2.75 5.23 11.73
CA ARG A 240 2.16 6.51 11.29
C ARG A 240 1.23 6.36 10.08
N LEU A 241 0.51 5.23 10.00
CA LEU A 241 -0.51 4.98 9.00
C LEU A 241 -1.89 5.48 9.48
N ILE A 242 -2.63 6.10 8.56
CA ILE A 242 -4.06 6.35 8.69
C ILE A 242 -4.78 5.26 7.89
N THR A 243 -5.31 4.28 8.60
CA THR A 243 -6.11 3.20 8.02
C THR A 243 -7.17 2.72 9.02
N ARG A 244 -8.34 2.36 8.50
CA ARG A 244 -9.44 1.68 9.19
C ARG A 244 -9.21 0.17 9.26
N ILE A 245 -8.24 -0.35 8.51
CA ILE A 245 -7.87 -1.76 8.58
C ILE A 245 -7.14 -1.98 9.89
N ARG A 246 -7.70 -2.87 10.71
CA ARG A 246 -7.07 -3.26 11.97
C ARG A 246 -6.29 -4.55 11.81
N VAL A 247 -5.28 -4.76 12.66
CA VAL A 247 -4.48 -5.99 12.64
C VAL A 247 -5.34 -7.26 12.80
N GLU A 248 -6.44 -7.19 13.57
CA GLU A 248 -7.39 -8.30 13.72
C GLU A 248 -8.06 -8.69 12.39
N ASN A 249 -8.24 -7.72 11.48
CA ASN A 249 -8.80 -7.99 10.15
C ASN A 249 -7.86 -8.87 9.31
N LEU A 250 -6.53 -8.78 9.50
CA LEU A 250 -5.56 -9.65 8.85
C LEU A 250 -5.67 -11.10 9.34
N ALA A 251 -5.88 -11.29 10.65
CA ALA A 251 -6.13 -12.62 11.21
C ALA A 251 -7.43 -13.24 10.67
N GLY A 252 -8.49 -12.43 10.53
CA GLY A 252 -9.73 -12.88 9.89
C GLY A 252 -9.55 -13.22 8.40
N ALA A 253 -8.65 -12.54 7.69
CA ALA A 253 -8.33 -12.88 6.29
C ALA A 253 -7.60 -14.22 6.18
N LEU A 254 -6.64 -14.48 7.06
CA LEU A 254 -5.99 -15.80 7.18
C LEU A 254 -7.01 -16.90 7.47
N GLU A 255 -7.88 -16.71 8.46
CA GLU A 255 -8.91 -17.69 8.82
C GLU A 255 -9.86 -18.01 7.65
N LYS A 256 -10.31 -17.00 6.90
CA LYS A 256 -11.13 -17.21 5.68
C LYS A 256 -10.38 -18.05 4.65
N ASN A 257 -9.09 -17.80 4.50
CA ASN A 257 -8.23 -18.48 3.54
C ASN A 257 -7.96 -19.95 3.89
N GLU A 258 -8.05 -20.31 5.18
CA GLU A 258 -7.93 -21.69 5.66
C GLU A 258 -9.20 -22.53 5.38
N LYS A 259 -10.35 -21.86 5.20
CA LYS A 259 -11.67 -22.48 4.99
C LYS A 259 -12.04 -22.66 3.52
N THR A 260 -11.14 -22.30 2.60
CA THR A 260 -11.33 -22.37 1.15
C THR A 260 -10.63 -23.60 0.60
#